data_AF-A0A1F8MU27-F1
#
_entry.id   AF-A0A1F8MU27-F1
#
_cell.length_a   1.000
_cell.length_b   1.000
_cell.length_c   1.000
_cell.angle_alpha   90.00
_cell.angle_beta   90.00
_cell.angle_gamma   90.00
#
_symmetry.space_group_name_H-M   'P 1'
#
loop_
_entity.id
_entity.type
_entity.pdbx_description
1 polymer ?
#
loop_
_entity_poly.entity_id
_entity_poly.type
_entity_poly.pdbx_seq_one_letter_code
_entity_poly.pdbx_strand_id
1 'polypeptide(L)'
;MIRRKKLVQSQDDLAMAGMVGMLAFSDHQDISGRQWRGNATAVTGIMSINAMPLAYLHGKSYSVLSPLLESAEFVDEVGKHREKYDRWKKAFGAVRDVFLTNGVRYLFIKSPSLFPYTSGNLDVMVREQDFARAGHLLEQIGFIELRNIREPHKYLYKQFECGKEVVAIHLHGRVFWGATFINSDSAWSRTNGQSLFDDVVFPLSAEDCMLTTFAHSFYENSGIRLLDLCIVKHLVDNEKIEWQYLSSTARAGKWEDGFHLSVLAYAHLHHAIFGGLLFPEDVLKHARQYTDQRILLRKAVRRLEHGKVTMPFYLPLVTSKLLGYKKIAQSAEFGGLHRRIWQLAKLLFEVLFIHILKVNPQRGMLIALSGVDGSGKTTYAHALMEALRGCGLDAHYIWTRVGSQKGFQALAKWLTRRSARSSNSGDHPGASERFQKTKGLFSNRWRYIAWKTVNMVDLCVFYNLTLRLKLLKRQIVVCDRFIPDMFVDLHVYDQGRPSQIWLKLLSWFLPRPAVSILLTAPEDLALRRSSDPECMDSVQAQTRLYSQIQERLKLTLVDNGYREFQDVCDDLVSHMLQGYYSRKCVWFGWEQDK
;
A
#
# COMPACT_ATOMS: atom_id res chain seq x y z
N MET A 1 4.38 -1.04 -12.63
CA MET A 1 4.11 -0.54 -14.00
C MET A 1 3.62 0.91 -13.96
N ILE A 2 4.25 1.81 -14.72
CA ILE A 2 3.95 3.26 -14.68
C ILE A 2 2.61 3.55 -15.39
N ARG A 3 1.65 4.19 -14.71
CA ARG A 3 0.39 4.63 -15.35
C ARG A 3 0.64 5.79 -16.31
N ARG A 4 0.21 5.65 -17.56
CA ARG A 4 0.28 6.72 -18.57
C ARG A 4 -0.61 7.90 -18.18
N LYS A 5 -0.02 8.95 -17.62
CA LYS A 5 -0.66 10.27 -17.49
C LYS A 5 -0.32 11.11 -18.72
N LYS A 6 -1.30 11.77 -19.32
CA LYS A 6 -1.09 12.73 -20.40
C LYS A 6 -0.78 14.09 -19.76
N LEU A 7 0.49 14.47 -19.75
CA LEU A 7 0.93 15.85 -19.53
C LEU A 7 1.41 16.41 -20.86
N VAL A 8 1.05 17.65 -21.16
CA VAL A 8 1.70 18.39 -22.25
C VAL A 8 3.09 18.75 -21.76
N GLN A 9 4.11 18.35 -22.50
CA GLN A 9 5.52 18.54 -22.15
C GLN A 9 6.22 19.16 -23.36
N SER A 10 6.67 20.40 -23.23
CA SER A 10 7.56 21.03 -24.21
C SER A 10 9.00 20.54 -24.00
N GLN A 11 9.87 20.78 -24.99
CA GLN A 11 11.29 20.47 -24.84
C GLN A 11 11.94 21.34 -23.76
N ASP A 12 11.56 22.62 -23.66
CA ASP A 12 12.05 23.52 -22.62
C ASP A 12 11.62 23.03 -21.23
N ASP A 13 10.37 22.58 -21.04
CA ASP A 13 9.92 22.03 -19.75
C ASP A 13 10.73 20.79 -19.34
N LEU A 14 11.03 19.90 -20.29
CA LEU A 14 11.82 18.70 -20.04
C LEU A 14 13.27 19.03 -19.67
N ALA A 15 13.90 19.94 -20.42
CA ALA A 15 15.26 20.41 -20.16
C ALA A 15 15.35 21.09 -18.79
N MET A 16 14.38 21.95 -18.46
CA MET A 16 14.32 22.63 -17.17
C MET A 16 14.06 21.64 -16.03
N ALA A 17 13.15 20.67 -16.18
CA ALA A 17 12.92 19.63 -15.19
C ALA A 17 14.18 18.78 -14.96
N GLY A 18 14.91 18.40 -16.03
CA GLY A 18 16.16 17.67 -15.93
C GLY A 18 17.24 18.46 -15.20
N MET A 19 17.42 19.72 -15.56
CA MET A 19 18.37 20.62 -14.92
C MET A 19 18.06 20.80 -13.42
N VAL A 20 16.83 21.17 -13.07
CA VAL A 20 16.40 21.33 -11.67
C VAL A 20 16.50 20.01 -10.92
N GLY A 21 16.20 18.89 -11.59
CA GLY A 21 16.33 17.56 -11.01
C GLY A 21 17.76 17.19 -10.62
N MET A 22 18.77 17.61 -11.40
CA MET A 22 20.18 17.40 -11.04
C MET A 22 20.58 18.17 -9.79
N LEU A 23 19.92 19.29 -9.47
CA LEU A 23 20.17 20.04 -8.24
C LEU A 23 19.80 19.26 -6.97
N ALA A 24 19.09 18.13 -7.06
CA ALA A 24 18.85 17.29 -5.89
C ALA A 24 20.14 16.61 -5.37
N PHE A 25 21.18 16.51 -6.19
CA PHE A 25 22.47 15.91 -5.85
C PHE A 25 23.45 17.01 -5.40
N SER A 26 24.34 16.74 -4.43
CA SER A 26 25.27 17.71 -3.82
C SER A 26 26.15 18.45 -4.81
N ASP A 27 26.64 17.73 -5.82
CA ASP A 27 27.78 18.15 -6.65
C ASP A 27 27.37 19.00 -7.86
N HIS A 28 26.06 19.08 -8.11
CA HIS A 28 25.50 19.88 -9.18
C HIS A 28 24.87 21.15 -8.60
N GLN A 29 25.70 22.18 -8.36
CA GLN A 29 25.24 23.49 -7.84
C GLN A 29 25.45 24.64 -8.83
N ASP A 30 26.28 24.46 -9.86
CA ASP A 30 26.54 25.51 -10.83
C ASP A 30 25.48 25.51 -11.95
N ILE A 31 24.64 26.54 -11.94
CA ILE A 31 23.70 26.87 -13.02
C ILE A 31 23.95 28.27 -13.58
N SER A 32 25.16 28.79 -13.39
CA SER A 32 25.56 30.10 -13.91
C SER A 32 25.42 30.15 -15.44
N GLY A 33 24.92 31.27 -15.96
CA GLY A 33 24.73 31.48 -17.40
C GLY A 33 23.48 30.83 -18.02
N ARG A 34 22.65 30.11 -17.25
CA ARG A 34 21.39 29.54 -17.76
C ARG A 34 20.21 30.53 -17.60
N GLN A 35 19.20 30.38 -18.46
CA GLN A 35 17.98 31.19 -18.44
C GLN A 35 16.76 30.29 -18.24
N TRP A 36 15.78 30.76 -17.47
CA TRP A 36 14.50 30.07 -17.29
C TRP A 36 13.66 30.14 -18.57
N ARG A 37 13.25 28.99 -19.09
CA ARG A 37 12.41 28.87 -20.30
C ARG A 37 11.18 27.98 -20.13
N GLY A 38 11.02 27.35 -18.96
CA GLY A 38 9.93 26.40 -18.70
C GLY A 38 8.66 27.08 -18.20
N ASN A 39 7.56 26.34 -18.19
CA ASN A 39 6.38 26.68 -17.42
C ASN A 39 6.49 26.04 -16.02
N ALA A 40 6.38 26.84 -14.95
CA ALA A 40 6.58 26.34 -13.58
C ALA A 40 5.63 25.19 -13.22
N THR A 41 4.35 25.31 -13.55
CA THR A 41 3.35 24.25 -13.32
C THR A 41 3.67 22.98 -14.11
N ALA A 42 4.09 23.11 -15.37
CA ALA A 42 4.47 21.97 -16.20
C ALA A 42 5.72 21.26 -15.67
N VAL A 43 6.76 22.02 -15.30
CA VAL A 43 8.01 21.50 -14.71
C VAL A 43 7.73 20.79 -13.39
N THR A 44 6.97 21.40 -12.48
CA THR A 44 6.53 20.76 -11.21
C THR A 44 5.77 19.46 -11.48
N GLY A 45 4.85 19.47 -12.44
CA GLY A 45 4.09 18.29 -12.86
C GLY A 45 4.99 17.17 -13.41
N ILE A 46 5.98 17.50 -14.24
CA ILE A 46 6.98 16.55 -14.75
C ILE A 46 7.78 15.95 -13.60
N MET A 47 8.32 16.78 -12.70
CA MET A 47 9.14 16.31 -11.58
C MET A 47 8.36 15.37 -10.64
N SER A 48 7.12 15.73 -10.29
CA SER A 48 6.23 14.95 -9.42
C SER A 48 5.94 13.56 -10.01
N ILE A 49 5.52 13.45 -11.28
CA ILE A 49 5.21 12.14 -11.89
C ILE A 49 6.45 11.27 -12.15
N ASN A 50 7.64 11.88 -12.13
CA ASN A 50 8.93 11.22 -12.37
C ASN A 50 9.72 10.93 -11.09
N ALA A 51 9.08 11.01 -9.93
CA ALA A 51 9.65 10.66 -8.64
C ALA A 51 10.91 11.48 -8.28
N MET A 52 11.03 12.72 -8.76
CA MET A 52 12.13 13.59 -8.36
C MET A 52 12.03 13.94 -6.87
N PRO A 53 13.13 13.89 -6.10
CA PRO A 53 13.10 14.07 -4.66
C PRO A 53 13.17 15.55 -4.28
N LEU A 54 12.03 16.24 -4.43
CA LEU A 54 11.90 17.69 -4.24
C LEU A 54 12.28 18.20 -2.83
N ALA A 55 12.31 17.34 -1.81
CA ALA A 55 12.71 17.73 -0.46
C ALA A 55 14.17 18.22 -0.41
N TYR A 56 15.05 17.71 -1.29
CA TYR A 56 16.44 18.15 -1.39
C TYR A 56 16.62 19.51 -2.10
N LEU A 57 15.54 20.06 -2.67
CA LEU A 57 15.53 21.39 -3.27
C LEU A 57 15.07 22.47 -2.27
N HIS A 58 14.60 22.06 -1.09
CA HIS A 58 14.16 22.99 -0.06
C HIS A 58 15.30 23.89 0.42
N GLY A 59 15.03 25.18 0.57
CA GLY A 59 16.02 26.16 1.04
C GLY A 59 17.09 26.54 0.01
N LYS A 60 17.13 25.90 -1.17
CA LYS A 60 18.02 26.33 -2.26
C LYS A 60 17.45 27.59 -2.90
N SER A 61 18.30 28.59 -3.06
CA SER A 61 17.95 29.84 -3.75
C SER A 61 18.83 30.02 -4.97
N TYR A 62 18.19 30.09 -6.13
CA TYR A 62 18.84 30.40 -7.38
C TYR A 62 17.98 31.42 -8.13
N SER A 63 18.54 32.59 -8.43
CA SER A 63 17.82 33.67 -9.12
C SER A 63 17.23 33.24 -10.47
N VAL A 64 17.95 32.37 -11.20
CA VAL A 64 17.49 31.78 -12.46
C VAL A 64 16.25 30.91 -12.27
N LEU A 65 16.02 30.34 -11.08
CA LEU A 65 14.89 29.45 -10.80
C LEU A 65 13.76 30.10 -10.03
N SER A 66 13.84 31.39 -9.71
CA SER A 66 12.76 32.13 -9.03
C SER A 66 11.36 31.85 -9.60
N PRO A 67 11.13 31.85 -10.93
CA PRO A 67 9.82 31.55 -11.49
C PRO A 67 9.23 30.19 -11.08
N LEU A 68 10.08 29.20 -10.78
CA LEU A 68 9.68 27.89 -10.27
C LEU A 68 9.62 27.87 -8.75
N LEU A 69 10.71 28.29 -8.09
CA LEU A 69 10.87 28.16 -6.65
C LEU A 69 9.84 28.99 -5.87
N GLU A 70 9.36 30.09 -6.46
CA GLU A 70 8.36 30.98 -5.87
C GLU A 70 6.93 30.62 -6.31
N SER A 71 6.75 29.67 -7.23
CA SER A 71 5.42 29.25 -7.68
C SER A 71 4.68 28.49 -6.58
N ALA A 72 3.40 28.80 -6.39
CA ALA A 72 2.58 28.20 -5.34
C ALA A 72 2.50 26.66 -5.45
N GLU A 73 2.42 26.14 -6.68
CA GLU A 73 2.35 24.71 -6.95
C GLU A 73 3.66 24.00 -6.57
N PHE A 74 4.81 24.61 -6.84
CA PHE A 74 6.10 24.01 -6.48
C PHE A 74 6.31 24.03 -4.96
N VAL A 75 5.97 25.14 -4.29
CA VAL A 75 6.08 25.27 -2.83
C VAL A 75 5.19 24.25 -2.12
N ASP A 76 3.94 24.09 -2.55
CA ASP A 76 3.01 23.09 -2.01
C ASP A 76 3.55 21.65 -2.22
N GLU A 77 4.06 21.33 -3.41
CA GLU A 77 4.59 20.01 -3.70
C GLU A 77 5.89 19.71 -2.91
N VAL A 78 6.78 20.69 -2.74
CA VAL A 78 7.97 20.57 -1.87
C VAL A 78 7.55 20.34 -0.42
N GLY A 79 6.51 21.02 0.07
CA GLY A 79 5.94 20.83 1.41
C GLY A 79 5.52 19.38 1.66
N LYS A 80 4.72 18.81 0.75
CA LYS A 80 4.29 17.40 0.82
C LYS A 80 5.48 16.44 0.78
N HIS A 81 6.47 16.72 -0.06
CA HIS A 81 7.67 15.90 -0.18
C HIS A 81 8.50 15.94 1.10
N ARG A 82 8.60 17.10 1.77
CA ARG A 82 9.33 17.25 3.03
C ARG A 82 8.67 16.47 4.16
N GLU A 83 7.36 16.59 4.30
CA GLU A 83 6.60 15.81 5.29
C GLU A 83 6.79 14.30 5.10
N LYS A 84 6.76 13.83 3.84
CA LYS A 84 7.01 12.42 3.53
C LYS A 84 8.46 12.01 3.84
N TYR A 85 9.43 12.82 3.43
CA TYR A 85 10.86 12.59 3.67
C TYR A 85 11.15 12.47 5.17
N ASP A 86 10.74 13.46 5.97
CA ASP A 86 11.00 13.48 7.41
C ASP A 86 10.36 12.28 8.11
N ARG A 87 9.11 11.95 7.76
CA ARG A 87 8.39 10.79 8.31
C ARG A 87 9.10 9.48 7.97
N TRP A 88 9.42 9.27 6.70
CA TRP A 88 10.05 8.02 6.24
C TRP A 88 11.47 7.88 6.76
N LYS A 89 12.23 8.98 6.80
CA LYS A 89 13.61 8.98 7.30
C LYS A 89 13.64 8.67 8.80
N LYS A 90 12.73 9.27 9.59
CA LYS A 90 12.58 8.94 11.02
C LYS A 90 12.22 7.46 11.23
N ALA A 91 11.22 6.95 10.52
CA ALA A 91 10.79 5.56 10.63
C ALA A 91 11.91 4.58 10.22
N PHE A 92 12.63 4.88 9.14
CA PHE A 92 13.75 4.06 8.70
C PHE A 92 14.98 4.17 9.60
N GLY A 93 15.18 5.31 10.28
CA GLY A 93 16.21 5.45 11.31
C GLY A 93 16.08 4.40 12.42
N ALA A 94 14.85 4.12 12.88
CA ALA A 94 14.60 3.06 13.84
C ALA A 94 14.96 1.67 13.29
N VAL A 95 14.69 1.42 12.00
CA VAL A 95 15.07 0.17 11.31
C VAL A 95 16.59 0.03 11.24
N ARG A 96 17.30 1.09 10.83
CA ARG A 96 18.76 1.14 10.81
C ARG A 96 19.32 0.76 12.18
N ASP A 97 18.85 1.42 13.23
CA ASP A 97 19.41 1.23 14.58
C ASP A 97 19.23 -0.21 15.06
N VAL A 98 18.05 -0.80 14.82
CA VAL A 98 17.78 -2.21 15.14
C VAL A 98 18.65 -3.15 14.31
N PHE A 99 18.78 -2.91 13.01
CA PHE A 99 19.60 -3.75 12.12
C PHE A 99 21.07 -3.71 12.55
N LEU A 100 21.65 -2.51 12.69
CA LEU A 100 23.06 -2.34 13.03
C LEU A 100 23.39 -2.86 14.43
N THR A 101 22.54 -2.61 15.43
CA THR A 101 22.74 -3.13 16.80
C THR A 101 22.70 -4.66 16.83
N ASN A 102 21.96 -5.28 15.91
CA ASN A 102 21.92 -6.73 15.75
C ASN A 102 22.96 -7.26 14.74
N GLY A 103 23.86 -6.44 14.22
CA GLY A 103 24.88 -6.88 13.26
C GLY A 103 24.34 -7.20 11.86
N VAL A 104 23.10 -6.81 11.55
CA VAL A 104 22.53 -6.89 10.21
C VAL A 104 22.94 -5.65 9.43
N ARG A 105 23.77 -5.84 8.40
CA ARG A 105 24.10 -4.77 7.45
C ARG A 105 23.09 -4.73 6.32
N TYR A 106 22.85 -3.54 5.78
CA TYR A 106 21.94 -3.35 4.66
C TYR A 106 22.51 -2.39 3.60
N LEU A 107 21.97 -2.47 2.39
CA LEU A 107 22.26 -1.59 1.26
C LEU A 107 20.94 -1.14 0.61
N PHE A 108 20.87 0.08 0.13
CA PHE A 108 19.76 0.54 -0.71
C PHE A 108 19.99 0.14 -2.17
N ILE A 109 18.96 -0.46 -2.77
CA ILE A 109 18.93 -0.71 -4.21
C ILE A 109 18.49 0.58 -4.90
N LYS A 110 19.17 0.94 -6.00
CA LYS A 110 18.76 2.06 -6.88
C LYS A 110 18.70 3.42 -6.16
N SER A 111 19.61 3.63 -5.22
CA SER A 111 19.91 4.95 -4.68
C SER A 111 21.42 5.14 -4.59
N PRO A 112 21.99 6.14 -5.30
CA PRO A 112 23.42 6.42 -5.24
C PRO A 112 23.82 7.15 -3.95
N SER A 113 22.92 7.91 -3.33
CA SER A 113 23.21 8.77 -2.16
C SER A 113 21.97 9.35 -1.50
N LEU A 114 20.91 9.59 -2.28
CA LEU A 114 19.66 10.20 -1.79
C LEU A 114 18.77 9.19 -1.06
N PHE A 115 18.19 9.54 0.08
CA PHE A 115 17.18 8.69 0.72
C PHE A 115 15.96 8.50 -0.21
N PRO A 116 15.59 7.27 -0.61
CA PRO A 116 14.67 7.02 -1.73
C PRO A 116 13.17 7.14 -1.35
N TYR A 117 12.80 8.18 -0.63
CA TYR A 117 11.42 8.41 -0.14
C TYR A 117 10.39 8.67 -1.25
N THR A 118 10.82 8.97 -2.47
CA THR A 118 9.91 9.16 -3.62
C THR A 118 9.45 7.84 -4.24
N SER A 119 10.04 6.72 -3.84
CA SER A 119 9.54 5.39 -4.19
C SER A 119 8.24 5.05 -3.44
N GLY A 120 7.52 4.04 -3.93
CA GLY A 120 6.38 3.46 -3.22
C GLY A 120 6.78 2.58 -2.03
N ASN A 121 8.05 2.19 -1.97
CA ASN A 121 8.67 1.40 -0.91
C ASN A 121 10.20 1.63 -0.93
N LEU A 122 10.84 1.30 0.18
CA LEU A 122 12.28 1.31 0.34
C LEU A 122 12.82 -0.07 -0.05
N ASP A 123 13.52 -0.18 -1.18
CA ASP A 123 14.17 -1.43 -1.61
C ASP A 123 15.50 -1.59 -0.86
N VAL A 124 15.49 -2.42 0.19
CA VAL A 124 16.59 -2.61 1.14
C VAL A 124 17.13 -4.03 1.01
N MET A 125 18.39 -4.16 0.63
CA MET A 125 19.08 -5.43 0.50
C MET A 125 19.88 -5.75 1.76
N VAL A 126 19.69 -6.96 2.29
CA VAL A 126 20.51 -7.56 3.35
C VAL A 126 21.26 -8.77 2.78
N ARG A 127 22.25 -9.30 3.51
CA ARG A 127 22.87 -10.57 3.12
C ARG A 127 21.85 -11.70 3.21
N GLU A 128 21.96 -12.67 2.31
CA GLU A 128 20.99 -13.77 2.24
C GLU A 128 20.90 -14.56 3.55
N GLN A 129 22.03 -14.78 4.22
CA GLN A 129 22.11 -15.41 5.54
C GLN A 129 21.37 -14.63 6.64
N ASP A 130 21.26 -13.30 6.50
CA ASP A 130 20.61 -12.41 7.46
C ASP A 130 19.15 -12.13 7.09
N PHE A 131 18.66 -12.64 5.96
CA PHE A 131 17.36 -12.27 5.40
C PHE A 131 16.19 -12.60 6.34
N ALA A 132 16.14 -13.83 6.86
CA ALA A 132 15.11 -14.23 7.81
C ALA A 132 15.21 -13.45 9.14
N ARG A 133 16.44 -13.23 9.62
CA ARG A 133 16.70 -12.47 10.84
C ARG A 133 16.24 -11.01 10.71
N ALA A 134 16.56 -10.36 9.59
CA ALA A 134 16.14 -9.00 9.29
C ALA A 134 14.61 -8.89 9.23
N GLY A 135 13.93 -9.89 8.63
CA GLY A 135 12.47 -9.98 8.65
C GLY A 135 11.89 -10.02 10.07
N HIS A 136 12.44 -10.87 10.94
CA HIS A 136 12.01 -10.93 12.34
C HIS A 136 12.27 -9.65 13.13
N LEU A 137 13.40 -8.98 12.89
CA LEU A 137 13.69 -7.68 13.50
C LEU A 137 12.68 -6.61 13.08
N LEU A 138 12.25 -6.60 11.81
CA LEU A 138 11.18 -5.70 11.35
C LEU A 138 9.85 -6.00 12.06
N GLU A 139 9.47 -7.28 12.18
CA GLU A 139 8.25 -7.69 12.89
C GLU A 139 8.27 -7.24 14.37
N GLN A 140 9.43 -7.33 15.04
CA GLN A 140 9.59 -6.91 16.43
C GLN A 140 9.33 -5.41 16.66
N ILE A 141 9.59 -4.56 15.66
CA ILE A 141 9.33 -3.12 15.72
C ILE A 141 8.02 -2.71 15.04
N GLY A 142 7.10 -3.66 14.86
CA GLY A 142 5.73 -3.39 14.43
C GLY A 142 5.50 -3.38 12.93
N PHE A 143 6.45 -3.83 12.11
CA PHE A 143 6.17 -4.08 10.70
C PHE A 143 5.36 -5.36 10.49
N ILE A 144 4.57 -5.37 9.43
CA ILE A 144 3.72 -6.48 9.04
C ILE A 144 4.14 -6.97 7.66
N GLU A 145 4.47 -8.27 7.55
CA GLU A 145 4.76 -8.92 6.28
C GLU A 145 3.48 -9.08 5.43
N LEU A 146 3.49 -8.51 4.23
CA LEU A 146 2.40 -8.66 3.25
C LEU A 146 2.56 -9.99 2.49
N ARG A 147 2.10 -11.09 3.10
CA ARG A 147 2.22 -12.44 2.52
C ARG A 147 1.42 -12.66 1.23
N ASN A 148 0.53 -11.74 0.86
CA ASN A 148 -0.19 -11.75 -0.40
C ASN A 148 0.65 -11.31 -1.60
N ILE A 149 1.82 -10.70 -1.39
CA ILE A 149 2.72 -10.19 -2.43
C ILE A 149 4.14 -10.77 -2.24
N ARG A 150 4.23 -11.99 -1.69
CA ARG A 150 5.52 -12.62 -1.41
C ARG A 150 6.21 -13.02 -2.72
N GLU A 151 7.43 -12.56 -2.92
CA GLU A 151 8.31 -13.00 -4.01
C GLU A 151 9.50 -13.76 -3.41
N PRO A 152 10.09 -14.75 -4.12
CA PRO A 152 11.32 -15.39 -3.67
C PRO A 152 12.42 -14.36 -3.37
N HIS A 153 13.06 -14.46 -2.20
CA HIS A 153 14.12 -13.55 -1.74
C HIS A 153 13.74 -12.07 -1.64
N LYS A 154 12.44 -11.73 -1.70
CA LYS A 154 11.93 -10.36 -1.68
C LYS A 154 10.58 -10.28 -0.97
N TYR A 155 10.56 -9.76 0.25
CA TYR A 155 9.36 -9.67 1.09
C TYR A 155 9.00 -8.20 1.35
N LEU A 156 7.70 -7.90 1.27
CA LEU A 156 7.18 -6.56 1.53
C LEU A 156 6.71 -6.45 2.98
N TYR A 157 7.26 -5.48 3.70
CA TYR A 157 6.88 -5.13 5.06
C TYR A 157 6.27 -3.73 5.07
N LYS A 158 5.20 -3.53 5.84
CA LYS A 158 4.58 -2.22 6.05
C LYS A 158 4.37 -1.94 7.53
N GLN A 159 4.52 -0.67 7.91
CA GLN A 159 4.18 -0.17 9.23
C GLN A 159 2.98 0.78 9.11
N PHE A 160 2.09 0.75 10.11
CA PHE A 160 0.88 1.56 10.15
C PHE A 160 0.78 2.34 11.47
N GLU A 161 0.16 3.51 11.41
CA GLU A 161 -0.16 4.38 12.54
C GLU A 161 -1.61 4.87 12.36
N CYS A 162 -2.49 4.49 13.28
CA CYS A 162 -3.95 4.67 13.18
C CYS A 162 -4.52 4.21 11.83
N GLY A 163 -3.96 3.13 11.27
CA GLY A 163 -4.34 2.58 9.96
C GLY A 163 -3.74 3.29 8.74
N LYS A 164 -3.05 4.42 8.92
CA LYS A 164 -2.30 5.09 7.85
C LYS A 164 -0.95 4.44 7.66
N GLU A 165 -0.56 4.22 6.42
CA GLU A 165 0.78 3.70 6.10
C GLU A 165 1.86 4.72 6.50
N VAL A 166 2.81 4.29 7.32
CA VAL A 166 3.95 5.09 7.75
C VAL A 166 5.07 4.96 6.74
N VAL A 167 5.55 3.73 6.52
CA VAL A 167 6.63 3.39 5.60
C VAL A 167 6.47 1.94 5.11
N ALA A 168 6.90 1.68 3.88
CA ALA A 168 6.94 0.36 3.29
C ALA A 168 8.40 -0.02 2.94
N ILE A 169 8.81 -1.23 3.31
CA ILE A 169 10.15 -1.76 3.06
C ILE A 169 10.01 -3.04 2.23
N HIS A 170 10.58 -3.03 1.03
CA HIS A 170 10.90 -4.27 0.33
C HIS A 170 12.24 -4.75 0.85
N LEU A 171 12.21 -5.79 1.66
CA LEU A 171 13.41 -6.47 2.12
C LEU A 171 13.85 -7.45 1.03
N HIS A 172 15.10 -7.32 0.59
CA HIS A 172 15.72 -8.14 -0.44
C HIS A 172 16.87 -8.96 0.16
N GLY A 173 16.91 -10.27 -0.11
CA GLY A 173 18.13 -11.07 0.04
C GLY A 173 18.99 -11.05 -1.22
N ARG A 174 18.37 -10.74 -2.37
CA ARG A 174 19.00 -10.63 -3.70
C ARG A 174 18.32 -9.55 -4.53
N VAL A 175 19.04 -9.05 -5.53
CA VAL A 175 18.46 -8.20 -6.60
C VAL A 175 17.61 -9.09 -7.52
N PHE A 176 16.38 -9.37 -7.09
CA PHE A 176 15.46 -10.33 -7.70
C PHE A 176 14.19 -9.65 -8.23
N TRP A 177 13.94 -9.77 -9.53
CA TRP A 177 12.68 -9.38 -10.20
C TRP A 177 12.25 -10.54 -11.12
N GLY A 178 11.75 -11.62 -10.51
CA GLY A 178 11.44 -12.88 -11.19
C GLY A 178 12.65 -13.76 -11.53
N ALA A 179 13.86 -13.21 -11.47
CA ALA A 179 15.16 -13.89 -11.58
C ALA A 179 16.25 -12.97 -11.00
N THR A 180 17.40 -13.53 -10.58
CA THR A 180 18.51 -12.74 -10.02
C THR A 180 19.22 -11.92 -11.11
N PHE A 181 19.35 -10.60 -10.95
CA PHE A 181 19.98 -9.70 -11.95
C PHE A 181 21.46 -9.42 -11.72
N ILE A 182 21.87 -9.34 -10.46
CA ILE A 182 23.24 -9.08 -10.02
C ILE A 182 23.57 -10.12 -8.94
N ASN A 183 24.80 -10.63 -8.96
CA ASN A 183 25.27 -11.54 -7.90
C ASN A 183 25.38 -10.76 -6.58
N SER A 184 24.69 -11.22 -5.53
CA SER A 184 24.67 -10.55 -4.24
C SER A 184 26.06 -10.46 -3.61
N ASP A 185 26.88 -11.51 -3.67
CA ASP A 185 28.21 -11.53 -3.05
C ASP A 185 29.14 -10.51 -3.72
N SER A 186 29.10 -10.43 -5.05
CA SER A 186 29.83 -9.42 -5.81
C SER A 186 29.39 -8.01 -5.42
N ALA A 187 28.08 -7.75 -5.35
CA ALA A 187 27.55 -6.46 -4.93
C ALA A 187 28.02 -6.08 -3.51
N TRP A 188 27.97 -7.01 -2.55
CA TRP A 188 28.46 -6.79 -1.19
C TRP A 188 29.97 -6.50 -1.15
N SER A 189 30.77 -7.23 -1.93
CA SER A 189 32.24 -7.10 -1.95
C SER A 189 32.72 -5.74 -2.49
N ARG A 190 31.92 -5.06 -3.31
CA ARG A 190 32.25 -3.77 -3.94
C ARG A 190 31.75 -2.56 -3.13
N THR A 191 31.20 -2.78 -1.93
CA THR A 191 30.73 -1.67 -1.07
C THR A 191 31.70 -1.42 0.08
N ASN A 192 32.12 -0.17 0.23
CA ASN A 192 33.05 0.24 1.30
C ASN A 192 32.32 0.58 2.61
N GLY A 193 30.99 0.45 2.67
CA GLY A 193 30.19 0.68 3.88
C GLY A 193 30.11 2.14 4.33
N GLN A 194 30.55 3.09 3.51
CA GLN A 194 30.43 4.51 3.82
C GLN A 194 29.02 5.01 3.50
N SER A 195 28.42 5.74 4.44
CA SER A 195 27.24 6.55 4.18
C SER A 195 27.68 7.74 3.35
N LEU A 196 26.99 7.95 2.22
CA LEU A 196 27.22 9.09 1.34
C LEU A 196 25.97 9.96 1.42
N PHE A 197 26.15 11.21 1.86
CA PHE A 197 25.13 12.24 1.95
C PHE A 197 24.11 12.09 3.09
N ASP A 198 23.32 11.01 3.13
CA ASP A 198 22.34 10.74 4.19
C ASP A 198 22.81 9.64 5.15
N ASP A 199 22.73 9.91 6.46
CA ASP A 199 23.21 9.07 7.57
C ASP A 199 22.53 7.69 7.70
N VAL A 200 21.46 7.47 6.94
CA VAL A 200 20.74 6.20 6.86
C VAL A 200 20.95 5.46 5.53
N VAL A 201 21.58 6.09 4.53
CA VAL A 201 21.72 5.55 3.18
C VAL A 201 23.09 4.89 3.02
N PHE A 202 23.07 3.57 2.82
CA PHE A 202 24.24 2.80 2.39
C PHE A 202 24.03 2.36 0.93
N PRO A 203 24.64 3.02 -0.06
CA PRO A 203 24.38 2.74 -1.47
C PRO A 203 25.13 1.48 -1.96
N LEU A 204 24.68 0.95 -3.09
CA LEU A 204 25.47 0.03 -3.91
C LEU A 204 26.70 0.73 -4.49
N SER A 205 27.65 -0.04 -5.03
CA SER A 205 28.72 0.53 -5.88
C SER A 205 28.11 1.32 -7.05
N ALA A 206 28.85 2.28 -7.61
CA ALA A 206 28.37 3.09 -8.74
C ALA A 206 27.88 2.20 -9.91
N GLU A 207 28.64 1.16 -10.25
CA GLU A 207 28.27 0.22 -11.30
C GLU A 207 27.01 -0.59 -10.95
N ASP A 208 26.92 -1.15 -9.74
CA ASP A 208 25.76 -1.95 -9.34
C ASP A 208 24.50 -1.08 -9.20
N CYS A 209 24.63 0.17 -8.75
CA CYS A 209 23.55 1.15 -8.74
C CYS A 209 23.06 1.43 -10.18
N MET A 210 23.97 1.55 -11.15
CA MET A 210 23.61 1.72 -12.56
C MET A 210 22.91 0.47 -13.14
N LEU A 211 23.44 -0.73 -12.87
CA LEU A 211 22.83 -2.01 -13.31
C LEU A 211 21.43 -2.21 -12.73
N THR A 212 21.25 -1.96 -11.43
CA THR A 212 19.95 -2.06 -10.78
C THR A 212 18.96 -1.03 -11.33
N THR A 213 19.42 0.19 -11.62
CA THR A 213 18.60 1.23 -12.26
C THR A 213 18.16 0.84 -13.67
N PHE A 214 19.06 0.29 -14.49
CA PHE A 214 18.72 -0.22 -15.82
C PHE A 214 17.75 -1.40 -15.75
N ALA A 215 18.02 -2.39 -14.90
CA ALA A 215 17.18 -3.57 -14.77
C ALA A 215 15.77 -3.20 -14.27
N HIS A 216 15.68 -2.34 -13.25
CA HIS A 216 14.40 -1.92 -12.69
C HIS A 216 13.57 -1.07 -13.68
N SER A 217 14.18 -0.07 -14.34
CA SER A 217 13.47 0.74 -15.34
C SER A 217 12.99 -0.11 -16.53
N PHE A 218 13.82 -1.04 -17.00
CA PHE A 218 13.50 -1.86 -18.17
C PHE A 218 12.52 -3.00 -17.89
N TYR A 219 12.76 -3.84 -16.88
CA TYR A 219 12.02 -5.09 -16.66
C TYR A 219 10.82 -4.92 -15.72
N GLU A 220 10.99 -4.18 -14.64
CA GLU A 220 9.94 -3.98 -13.62
C GLU A 220 8.94 -2.90 -14.08
N ASN A 221 9.45 -1.72 -14.42
CA ASN A 221 8.62 -0.56 -14.76
C ASN A 221 8.19 -0.49 -16.23
N SER A 222 9.00 -1.06 -17.14
CA SER A 222 8.90 -0.84 -18.59
C SER A 222 8.86 0.66 -18.94
N GLY A 223 9.66 1.47 -18.24
CA GLY A 223 9.77 2.90 -18.45
C GLY A 223 10.85 3.54 -17.57
N ILE A 224 11.44 4.60 -18.09
CA ILE A 224 12.51 5.39 -17.45
C ILE A 224 11.87 6.66 -16.90
N ARG A 225 12.00 6.90 -15.59
CA ARG A 225 11.62 8.17 -14.97
C ARG A 225 12.76 9.17 -15.05
N LEU A 226 12.45 10.46 -14.92
CA LEU A 226 13.46 11.51 -14.83
C LEU A 226 14.49 11.25 -13.72
N LEU A 227 14.06 10.79 -12.53
CA LEU A 227 15.00 10.43 -11.46
C LEU A 227 15.98 9.33 -11.90
N ASP A 228 15.50 8.32 -12.64
CA ASP A 228 16.36 7.23 -13.12
C ASP A 228 17.46 7.77 -14.04
N LEU A 229 17.10 8.69 -14.94
CA LEU A 229 18.05 9.36 -15.84
C LEU A 229 19.05 10.21 -15.06
N CYS A 230 18.58 11.00 -14.08
CA CYS A 230 19.45 11.84 -13.26
C CYS A 230 20.42 11.02 -12.39
N ILE A 231 19.99 9.87 -11.86
CA ILE A 231 20.88 8.93 -11.14
C ILE A 231 22.01 8.48 -12.07
N VAL A 232 21.68 8.01 -13.27
CA VAL A 232 22.69 7.51 -14.22
C VAL A 232 23.64 8.63 -14.65
N LYS A 233 23.11 9.83 -14.92
CA LYS A 233 23.94 11.01 -15.23
C LYS A 233 24.88 11.36 -14.07
N HIS A 234 24.36 11.46 -12.84
CA HIS A 234 25.15 11.77 -11.66
C HIS A 234 26.30 10.76 -11.48
N LEU A 235 26.02 9.46 -11.63
CA LEU A 235 27.03 8.42 -11.54
C LEU A 235 28.11 8.58 -12.63
N VAL A 236 27.74 8.84 -13.88
CA VAL A 236 28.73 9.00 -14.95
C VAL A 236 29.55 10.28 -14.80
N ASP A 237 28.94 11.37 -14.33
CA ASP A 237 29.63 12.65 -14.18
C ASP A 237 30.65 12.63 -13.02
N ASN A 238 30.40 11.84 -11.97
CA ASN A 238 31.16 11.93 -10.71
C ASN A 238 32.00 10.68 -10.40
N GLU A 239 31.73 9.53 -11.04
CA GLU A 239 32.41 8.27 -10.74
C GLU A 239 33.19 7.72 -11.94
N LYS A 240 34.27 6.99 -11.67
CA LYS A 240 35.02 6.26 -12.70
C LYS A 240 34.36 4.90 -12.95
N ILE A 241 33.51 4.84 -13.97
CA ILE A 241 32.70 3.65 -14.29
C ILE A 241 33.51 2.55 -15.00
N GLU A 242 33.52 1.35 -14.44
CA GLU A 242 34.06 0.14 -15.07
C GLU A 242 33.07 -0.50 -16.06
N TRP A 243 33.03 -0.03 -17.31
CA TRP A 243 32.09 -0.51 -18.34
C TRP A 243 32.18 -2.01 -18.66
N GLN A 244 33.37 -2.59 -18.57
CA GLN A 244 33.56 -4.03 -18.78
C GLN A 244 32.90 -4.86 -17.66
N TYR A 245 32.96 -4.39 -16.42
CA TYR A 245 32.25 -5.01 -15.30
C TYR A 245 30.74 -5.00 -15.58
N LEU A 246 30.16 -3.84 -15.92
CA LEU A 246 28.73 -3.71 -16.25
C LEU A 246 28.27 -4.73 -17.30
N SER A 247 28.98 -4.79 -18.44
CA SER A 247 28.66 -5.72 -19.52
C SER A 247 28.81 -7.18 -19.10
N SER A 248 29.90 -7.51 -18.40
CA SER A 248 30.16 -8.89 -17.93
C SER A 248 29.11 -9.36 -16.92
N THR A 249 28.68 -8.49 -16.00
CA THR A 249 27.65 -8.77 -15.01
C THR A 249 26.29 -8.98 -15.68
N ALA A 250 25.93 -8.14 -16.66
CA ALA A 250 24.70 -8.31 -17.43
C ALA A 250 24.69 -9.63 -18.25
N ARG A 251 25.83 -10.00 -18.84
CA ARG A 251 26.00 -11.27 -19.57
C ARG A 251 25.92 -12.47 -18.63
N ALA A 252 26.60 -12.43 -17.49
CA ALA A 252 26.54 -13.47 -16.47
C ALA A 252 25.11 -13.67 -15.96
N GLY A 253 24.40 -12.57 -15.71
CA GLY A 253 22.99 -12.55 -15.32
C GLY A 253 21.99 -12.85 -16.44
N LYS A 254 22.45 -13.18 -17.66
CA LYS A 254 21.59 -13.49 -18.83
C LYS A 254 20.60 -12.39 -19.21
N TRP A 255 20.99 -11.12 -19.07
CA TRP A 255 20.16 -9.96 -19.44
C TRP A 255 20.89 -8.91 -20.30
N GLU A 256 21.98 -9.31 -20.95
CA GLU A 256 22.78 -8.48 -21.88
C GLU A 256 21.94 -7.76 -22.95
N ASP A 257 20.88 -8.40 -23.46
CA ASP A 257 19.93 -7.77 -24.40
C ASP A 257 19.25 -6.52 -23.81
N GLY A 258 18.78 -6.62 -22.57
CA GLY A 258 18.15 -5.50 -21.86
C GLY A 258 19.17 -4.44 -21.48
N PHE A 259 20.39 -4.84 -21.11
CA PHE A 259 21.48 -3.93 -20.81
C PHE A 259 21.80 -3.01 -22.00
N HIS A 260 22.06 -3.57 -23.19
CA HIS A 260 22.39 -2.75 -24.37
C HIS A 260 21.22 -1.88 -24.83
N LEU A 261 19.98 -2.36 -24.71
CA LEU A 261 18.80 -1.53 -24.97
C LEU A 261 18.69 -0.37 -23.98
N SER A 262 18.99 -0.60 -22.70
CA SER A 262 19.02 0.46 -21.69
C SER A 262 20.11 1.48 -21.99
N VAL A 263 21.34 1.06 -22.32
CA VAL A 263 22.43 1.98 -22.73
C VAL A 263 21.97 2.93 -23.85
N LEU A 264 21.36 2.39 -24.91
CA LEU A 264 20.88 3.22 -26.02
C LEU A 264 19.69 4.10 -25.63
N ALA A 265 18.76 3.60 -24.80
CA ALA A 265 17.60 4.37 -24.36
C ALA A 265 18.00 5.55 -23.46
N TYR A 266 18.89 5.33 -22.48
CA TYR A 266 19.38 6.40 -21.61
C TYR A 266 20.23 7.42 -22.38
N ALA A 267 21.05 6.98 -23.33
CA ALA A 267 21.81 7.89 -24.19
C ALA A 267 20.89 8.78 -25.04
N HIS A 268 19.85 8.21 -25.66
CA HIS A 268 18.86 8.95 -26.43
C HIS A 268 18.11 9.98 -25.56
N LEU A 269 17.68 9.58 -24.36
CA LEU A 269 17.00 10.47 -23.42
C LEU A 269 17.90 11.60 -22.93
N HIS A 270 19.14 11.28 -22.57
CA HIS A 270 20.10 12.29 -22.12
C HIS A 270 20.38 13.30 -23.22
N HIS A 271 20.62 12.85 -24.45
CA HIS A 271 20.86 13.75 -25.57
C HIS A 271 19.69 14.72 -25.78
N ALA A 272 18.45 14.23 -25.64
CA ALA A 272 17.27 15.07 -25.79
C ALA A 272 17.06 16.08 -24.64
N ILE A 273 17.42 15.73 -23.40
CA ILE A 273 17.14 16.55 -22.20
C ILE A 273 18.32 17.44 -21.81
N PHE A 274 19.53 16.91 -21.83
CA PHE A 274 20.76 17.55 -21.36
C PHE A 274 21.71 17.94 -22.50
N GLY A 275 21.53 17.38 -23.70
CA GLY A 275 22.48 17.50 -24.81
C GLY A 275 23.72 16.62 -24.63
N GLY A 276 24.58 16.59 -25.64
CA GLY A 276 25.86 15.86 -25.60
C GLY A 276 25.73 14.34 -25.52
N LEU A 277 26.83 13.69 -25.15
CA LEU A 277 26.94 12.24 -24.94
C LEU A 277 26.86 11.93 -23.45
N LEU A 278 26.02 10.94 -23.08
CA LEU A 278 25.97 10.42 -21.71
C LEU A 278 27.07 9.38 -21.46
N PHE A 279 27.33 8.52 -22.44
CA PHE A 279 28.27 7.40 -22.31
C PHE A 279 29.41 7.56 -23.31
N PRO A 280 30.59 6.96 -23.05
CA PRO A 280 31.69 6.91 -24.00
C PRO A 280 31.28 6.34 -25.37
N GLU A 281 31.89 6.85 -26.45
CA GLU A 281 31.52 6.48 -27.82
C GLU A 281 31.73 4.99 -28.12
N ASP A 282 32.76 4.37 -27.54
CA ASP A 282 33.04 2.94 -27.68
C ASP A 282 31.94 2.08 -27.06
N VAL A 283 31.43 2.48 -25.89
CA VAL A 283 30.30 1.83 -25.20
C VAL A 283 29.04 1.91 -26.06
N LEU A 284 28.74 3.10 -26.61
CA LEU A 284 27.59 3.32 -27.49
C LEU A 284 27.69 2.51 -28.79
N LYS A 285 28.86 2.52 -29.42
CA LYS A 285 29.15 1.76 -30.65
C LYS A 285 28.99 0.26 -30.41
N HIS A 286 29.50 -0.24 -29.29
CA HIS A 286 29.37 -1.65 -28.93
C HIS A 286 27.91 -2.05 -28.70
N ALA A 287 27.15 -1.24 -27.95
CA ALA A 287 25.71 -1.49 -27.74
C ALA A 287 24.91 -1.45 -29.05
N ARG A 288 25.26 -0.54 -29.97
CA ARG A 288 24.64 -0.45 -31.30
C ARG A 288 24.95 -1.68 -32.14
N GLN A 289 26.21 -2.09 -32.22
CA GLN A 289 26.62 -3.30 -32.95
C GLN A 289 25.90 -4.55 -32.41
N TYR A 290 25.83 -4.71 -31.08
CA TYR A 290 25.14 -5.84 -30.46
C TYR A 290 23.65 -5.88 -30.80
N THR A 291 22.97 -4.73 -30.78
CA THR A 291 21.53 -4.65 -31.05
C THR A 291 21.19 -4.76 -32.54
N ASP A 292 22.02 -4.23 -33.44
CA ASP A 292 21.80 -4.27 -34.89
C ASP A 292 21.95 -5.68 -35.49
N GLN A 293 22.76 -6.54 -34.86
CA GLN A 293 22.87 -7.96 -35.20
C GLN A 293 21.58 -8.76 -34.93
N ARG A 294 20.66 -8.23 -34.12
CA ARG A 294 19.44 -8.94 -33.68
C ARG A 294 18.18 -8.21 -34.13
N ILE A 295 17.41 -8.83 -35.03
CA ILE A 295 16.24 -8.20 -35.66
C ILE A 295 15.25 -7.60 -34.64
N LEU A 296 14.96 -8.32 -33.55
CA LEU A 296 14.03 -7.87 -32.52
C LEU A 296 14.56 -6.66 -31.75
N LEU A 297 15.84 -6.66 -31.37
CA LEU A 297 16.47 -5.54 -30.66
C LEU A 297 16.60 -4.32 -31.56
N ARG A 298 17.05 -4.49 -32.81
CA ARG A 298 17.10 -3.43 -33.82
C ARG A 298 15.75 -2.75 -34.02
N LYS A 299 14.66 -3.52 -34.10
CA LYS A 299 13.29 -2.96 -34.17
C LYS A 299 12.92 -2.19 -32.91
N ALA A 300 13.33 -2.67 -31.73
CA ALA A 300 13.10 -1.97 -30.48
C ALA A 300 13.87 -0.65 -30.42
N VAL A 301 15.16 -0.62 -30.78
CA VAL A 301 15.99 0.60 -30.87
C VAL A 301 15.36 1.63 -31.80
N ARG A 302 14.98 1.23 -33.03
CA ARG A 302 14.31 2.17 -33.95
C ARG A 302 13.04 2.77 -33.34
N ARG A 303 12.22 1.96 -32.67
CA ARG A 303 11.00 2.48 -32.00
C ARG A 303 11.32 3.46 -30.87
N LEU A 304 12.42 3.23 -30.14
CA LEU A 304 12.88 4.13 -29.08
C LEU A 304 13.32 5.47 -29.69
N GLU A 305 14.16 5.44 -30.72
CA GLU A 305 14.75 6.63 -31.35
C GLU A 305 13.74 7.50 -32.14
N HIS A 306 12.70 6.89 -32.73
CA HIS A 306 11.65 7.62 -33.43
C HIS A 306 10.51 8.09 -32.51
N GLY A 307 10.52 7.63 -31.25
CA GLY A 307 9.51 8.01 -30.27
C GLY A 307 9.66 9.47 -29.86
N LYS A 308 8.53 10.17 -29.67
CA LYS A 308 8.57 11.49 -29.04
C LYS A 308 9.11 11.34 -27.61
N VAL A 309 10.14 12.11 -27.28
CA VAL A 309 10.70 12.15 -25.93
C VAL A 309 9.69 12.82 -24.98
N THR A 310 9.27 12.06 -23.98
CA THR A 310 8.43 12.49 -22.85
C THR A 310 8.89 11.77 -21.60
N MET A 311 8.56 12.33 -20.43
CA MET A 311 8.90 11.78 -19.13
C MET A 311 7.63 11.49 -18.31
N PRO A 312 7.43 10.27 -17.76
CA PRO A 312 8.28 9.09 -17.91
C PRO A 312 8.34 8.61 -19.36
N PHE A 313 9.53 8.14 -19.76
CA PHE A 313 9.75 7.59 -21.08
C PHE A 313 9.37 6.12 -21.11
N TYR A 314 8.37 5.76 -21.92
CA TYR A 314 7.83 4.40 -21.94
C TYR A 314 8.62 3.52 -22.89
N LEU A 315 9.18 2.43 -22.35
CA LEU A 315 9.87 1.42 -23.13
C LEU A 315 8.85 0.49 -23.80
N PRO A 316 9.20 -0.17 -24.92
CA PRO A 316 8.32 -1.14 -25.57
C PRO A 316 7.95 -2.30 -24.64
N LEU A 317 6.72 -2.26 -24.10
CA LEU A 317 6.24 -3.21 -23.08
C LEU A 317 6.41 -4.67 -23.50
N VAL A 318 6.04 -4.99 -24.74
CA VAL A 318 6.16 -6.35 -25.29
C VAL A 318 7.62 -6.81 -25.29
N THR A 319 8.54 -5.97 -25.75
CA THR A 319 9.98 -6.29 -25.77
C THR A 319 10.51 -6.50 -24.35
N SER A 320 10.17 -5.60 -23.42
CA SER A 320 10.55 -5.69 -22.01
C SER A 320 10.12 -7.02 -21.39
N LYS A 321 8.86 -7.42 -21.56
CA LYS A 321 8.33 -8.67 -20.99
C LYS A 321 8.87 -9.92 -21.69
N LEU A 322 9.02 -9.91 -23.01
CA LEU A 322 9.64 -11.02 -23.75
C LEU A 322 11.08 -11.28 -23.28
N LEU A 323 11.88 -10.22 -23.10
CA LEU A 323 13.25 -10.36 -22.60
C LEU A 323 13.27 -10.82 -21.13
N GLY A 324 12.29 -10.42 -20.32
CA GLY A 324 12.13 -10.92 -18.95
C GLY A 324 11.88 -12.43 -18.92
N TYR A 325 10.94 -12.92 -19.75
CA TYR A 325 10.68 -14.36 -19.87
C TYR A 325 11.88 -15.13 -20.45
N LYS A 326 12.58 -14.56 -21.44
CA LYS A 326 13.81 -15.13 -21.98
C LYS A 326 14.86 -15.32 -20.87
N LYS A 327 15.06 -14.31 -20.01
CA LYS A 327 15.98 -14.38 -18.87
C LYS A 327 15.59 -15.52 -17.92
N ILE A 328 14.32 -15.61 -17.54
CA ILE A 328 13.83 -16.69 -16.64
C ILE A 328 14.08 -18.07 -17.27
N ALA A 329 13.80 -18.23 -18.57
CA ALA A 329 14.03 -19.48 -19.28
C ALA A 329 15.53 -19.86 -19.36
N GLN A 330 16.42 -18.87 -19.40
CA GLN A 330 17.88 -19.06 -19.45
C GLN A 330 18.53 -19.16 -18.06
N SER A 331 17.82 -18.84 -16.99
CA SER A 331 18.38 -18.80 -15.64
C SER A 331 18.66 -20.21 -15.12
N ALA A 332 19.89 -20.41 -14.63
CA ALA A 332 20.30 -21.67 -14.00
C ALA A 332 19.71 -21.84 -12.59
N GLU A 333 19.26 -20.74 -11.95
CA GLU A 333 18.80 -20.73 -10.55
C GLU A 333 17.52 -21.56 -10.33
N PHE A 334 16.73 -21.79 -11.39
CA PHE A 334 15.50 -22.60 -11.32
C PHE A 334 15.73 -24.09 -11.62
N GLY A 335 16.97 -24.51 -11.86
CA GLY A 335 17.31 -25.92 -12.15
C GLY A 335 16.89 -26.39 -13.55
N GLY A 336 16.37 -27.62 -13.63
CA GLY A 336 16.03 -28.31 -14.89
C GLY A 336 14.83 -27.73 -15.65
N LEU A 337 14.68 -28.12 -16.92
CA LEU A 337 13.69 -27.57 -17.86
C LEU A 337 12.24 -27.60 -17.32
N HIS A 338 11.84 -28.69 -16.66
CA HIS A 338 10.51 -28.82 -16.06
C HIS A 338 10.22 -27.73 -15.02
N ARG A 339 11.18 -27.45 -14.13
CA ARG A 339 11.03 -26.42 -13.09
C ARG A 339 10.94 -25.01 -13.70
N ARG A 340 11.68 -24.75 -14.79
CA ARG A 340 11.60 -23.48 -15.53
C ARG A 340 10.22 -23.28 -16.17
N ILE A 341 9.69 -24.30 -16.83
CA ILE A 341 8.34 -24.29 -17.41
C ILE A 341 7.29 -24.06 -16.32
N TRP A 342 7.43 -24.76 -15.19
CA TRP A 342 6.54 -24.61 -14.05
C TRP A 342 6.54 -23.19 -13.48
N GLN A 343 7.72 -22.54 -13.37
CA GLN A 343 7.79 -21.15 -12.91
C GLN A 343 7.15 -20.16 -13.90
N LEU A 344 7.34 -20.36 -15.21
CA LEU A 344 6.66 -19.55 -16.22
C LEU A 344 5.14 -19.72 -16.15
N ALA A 345 4.65 -20.96 -16.01
CA ALA A 345 3.24 -21.24 -15.83
C ALA A 345 2.68 -20.58 -14.55
N LYS A 346 3.44 -20.64 -13.45
CA LYS A 346 3.10 -19.98 -12.18
C LYS A 346 2.96 -18.46 -12.35
N LEU A 347 3.94 -17.80 -12.98
CA LEU A 347 3.89 -16.36 -13.24
C LEU A 347 2.69 -15.96 -14.11
N LEU A 348 2.40 -16.74 -15.17
CA LEU A 348 1.23 -16.51 -16.02
C LEU A 348 -0.08 -16.69 -15.24
N PHE A 349 -0.16 -17.71 -14.39
CA PHE A 349 -1.30 -17.95 -13.52
C PHE A 349 -1.52 -16.79 -12.54
N GLU A 350 -0.46 -16.30 -11.89
CA GLU A 350 -0.53 -15.13 -10.99
C GLU A 350 -0.98 -13.87 -11.73
N VAL A 351 -0.43 -13.60 -12.92
CA VAL A 351 -0.87 -12.46 -13.73
C VAL A 351 -2.35 -12.59 -14.09
N LEU A 352 -2.78 -13.74 -14.59
CA LEU A 352 -4.18 -13.95 -14.97
C LEU A 352 -5.11 -13.79 -13.77
N PHE A 353 -4.83 -14.46 -12.67
CA PHE A 353 -5.81 -14.54 -11.61
C PHE A 353 -5.75 -13.37 -10.63
N ILE A 354 -4.56 -12.89 -10.27
CA ILE A 354 -4.40 -11.79 -9.33
C ILE A 354 -4.62 -10.45 -10.05
N HIS A 355 -4.02 -10.26 -11.24
CA HIS A 355 -4.05 -8.96 -11.90
C HIS A 355 -5.25 -8.80 -12.85
N ILE A 356 -5.62 -9.85 -13.60
CA ILE A 356 -6.74 -9.76 -14.57
C ILE A 356 -8.07 -10.09 -13.88
N LEU A 357 -8.18 -11.24 -13.21
CA LEU A 357 -9.42 -11.70 -12.57
C LEU A 357 -9.63 -11.13 -11.15
N LYS A 358 -8.62 -10.46 -10.57
CA LYS A 358 -8.66 -9.85 -9.23
C LYS A 358 -9.10 -10.81 -8.13
N VAL A 359 -8.74 -12.08 -8.25
CA VAL A 359 -9.06 -13.09 -7.24
C VAL A 359 -8.01 -13.06 -6.14
N ASN A 360 -8.46 -12.81 -4.91
CA ASN A 360 -7.57 -12.82 -3.75
C ASN A 360 -7.16 -14.28 -3.42
N PRO A 361 -5.86 -14.59 -3.32
CA PRO A 361 -5.41 -15.95 -3.01
C PRO A 361 -5.77 -16.38 -1.57
N GLN A 362 -5.98 -15.43 -0.66
CA GLN A 362 -6.43 -15.69 0.71
C GLN A 362 -7.95 -15.78 0.82
N ARG A 363 -8.47 -16.43 1.88
CA ARG A 363 -9.92 -16.49 2.13
C ARG A 363 -10.44 -15.14 2.61
N GLY A 364 -11.72 -14.88 2.33
CA GLY A 364 -12.41 -13.73 2.92
C GLY A 364 -12.43 -13.80 4.44
N MET A 365 -12.52 -12.65 5.09
CA MET A 365 -12.51 -12.52 6.54
C MET A 365 -13.65 -11.60 6.98
N LEU A 366 -14.43 -12.01 7.98
CA LEU A 366 -15.47 -11.19 8.58
C LEU A 366 -14.99 -10.69 9.95
N ILE A 367 -14.92 -9.38 10.13
CA ILE A 367 -14.52 -8.70 11.35
C ILE A 367 -15.75 -7.95 11.85
N ALA A 368 -16.19 -8.22 13.07
CA ALA A 368 -17.35 -7.58 13.68
C ALA A 368 -16.90 -6.66 14.81
N LEU A 369 -17.34 -5.40 14.79
CA LEU A 369 -17.13 -4.41 15.84
C LEU A 369 -18.46 -4.11 16.51
N SER A 370 -18.51 -4.24 17.83
CA SER A 370 -19.72 -4.06 18.66
C SER A 370 -19.46 -3.13 19.83
N GLY A 371 -20.51 -2.55 20.39
CA GLY A 371 -20.43 -1.67 21.57
C GLY A 371 -21.46 -0.55 21.57
N VAL A 372 -21.52 0.20 22.66
CA VAL A 372 -22.48 1.31 22.84
C VAL A 372 -22.22 2.49 21.90
N ASP A 373 -23.23 3.33 21.67
CA ASP A 373 -23.08 4.56 20.88
C ASP A 373 -22.04 5.47 21.53
N GLY A 374 -21.14 6.05 20.73
CA GLY A 374 -19.99 6.82 21.23
C GLY A 374 -18.77 6.01 21.67
N SER A 375 -18.77 4.66 21.57
CA SER A 375 -17.61 3.83 21.90
C SER A 375 -16.46 3.87 20.87
N GLY A 376 -16.63 4.56 19.74
CA GLY A 376 -15.59 4.73 18.71
C GLY A 376 -15.54 3.67 17.60
N LYS A 377 -16.50 2.73 17.53
CA LYS A 377 -16.57 1.65 16.51
C LYS A 377 -16.27 2.11 15.09
N THR A 378 -16.97 3.15 14.64
CA THR A 378 -16.85 3.67 13.27
C THR A 378 -15.43 4.19 13.00
N THR A 379 -14.80 4.84 13.98
CA THR A 379 -13.41 5.31 13.87
C THR A 379 -12.43 4.15 13.70
N TYR A 380 -12.52 3.13 14.56
CA TYR A 380 -11.68 1.92 14.43
C TYR A 380 -11.95 1.16 13.13
N ALA A 381 -13.21 1.10 12.69
CA ALA A 381 -13.58 0.47 11.43
C ALA A 381 -12.89 1.17 10.25
N HIS A 382 -12.88 2.50 10.24
CA HIS A 382 -12.23 3.27 9.17
C HIS A 382 -10.72 3.11 9.18
N ALA A 383 -10.07 3.17 10.35
CA ALA A 383 -8.63 2.92 10.46
C ALA A 383 -8.25 1.52 9.96
N LEU A 384 -9.00 0.49 10.38
CA LEU A 384 -8.78 -0.88 9.90
C LEU A 384 -9.00 -1.01 8.39
N MET A 385 -10.04 -0.36 7.86
CA MET A 385 -10.32 -0.34 6.43
C MET A 385 -9.20 0.35 5.63
N GLU A 386 -8.64 1.43 6.15
CA GLU A 386 -7.51 2.14 5.56
C GLU A 386 -6.27 1.23 5.52
N ALA A 387 -5.93 0.57 6.63
CA ALA A 387 -4.79 -0.34 6.72
C ALA A 387 -4.91 -1.54 5.76
N LEU A 388 -6.08 -2.21 5.75
CA LEU A 388 -6.36 -3.34 4.88
C LEU A 388 -6.24 -2.96 3.40
N ARG A 389 -6.79 -1.80 3.02
CA ARG A 389 -6.67 -1.29 1.65
C ARG A 389 -5.25 -0.85 1.31
N GLY A 390 -4.53 -0.28 2.27
CA GLY A 390 -3.09 0.01 2.18
C GLY A 390 -2.27 -1.24 1.89
N CYS A 391 -2.70 -2.41 2.36
CA CYS A 391 -2.09 -3.70 2.04
C CYS A 391 -2.51 -4.28 0.66
N GLY A 392 -3.31 -3.54 -0.12
CA GLY A 392 -3.86 -4.01 -1.40
C GLY A 392 -4.99 -5.03 -1.26
N LEU A 393 -5.61 -5.15 -0.09
CA LEU A 393 -6.68 -6.11 0.18
C LEU A 393 -8.05 -5.51 -0.16
N ASP A 394 -8.95 -6.34 -0.70
CA ASP A 394 -10.32 -5.96 -1.03
C ASP A 394 -11.21 -5.96 0.23
N ALA A 395 -11.23 -4.82 0.93
CA ALA A 395 -11.96 -4.63 2.18
C ALA A 395 -13.22 -3.75 2.01
N HIS A 396 -14.32 -4.18 2.65
CA HIS A 396 -15.66 -3.57 2.59
C HIS A 396 -16.17 -3.24 3.99
N TYR A 397 -16.65 -2.00 4.14
CA TYR A 397 -17.30 -1.54 5.36
C TYR A 397 -18.81 -1.75 5.24
N ILE A 398 -19.44 -2.33 6.26
CA ILE A 398 -20.88 -2.50 6.36
C ILE A 398 -21.32 -2.01 7.72
N TRP A 399 -22.19 -0.99 7.72
CA TRP A 399 -22.88 -0.54 8.92
C TRP A 399 -24.29 -1.08 8.94
N THR A 400 -24.75 -1.55 10.09
CA THR A 400 -26.16 -1.95 10.28
C THR A 400 -26.69 -1.53 11.64
N ARG A 401 -28.01 -1.35 11.73
CA ARG A 401 -28.74 -1.26 13.00
C ARG A 401 -30.15 -1.83 12.83
N VAL A 402 -30.77 -2.29 13.91
CA VAL A 402 -32.19 -2.69 13.88
C VAL A 402 -33.03 -1.53 13.33
N GLY A 403 -33.89 -1.81 12.34
CA GLY A 403 -34.76 -0.80 11.69
C GLY A 403 -34.09 0.09 10.62
N SER A 404 -32.80 -0.07 10.35
CA SER A 404 -32.08 0.76 9.35
C SER A 404 -32.24 0.31 7.89
N GLN A 405 -32.80 -0.88 7.64
CA GLN A 405 -32.85 -1.45 6.29
C GLN A 405 -33.98 -0.85 5.46
N LYS A 406 -33.64 -0.42 4.22
CA LYS A 406 -34.56 0.27 3.30
C LYS A 406 -35.76 -0.59 2.88
N GLY A 407 -35.56 -1.90 2.73
CA GLY A 407 -36.63 -2.84 2.36
C GLY A 407 -37.74 -2.88 3.42
N PHE A 408 -37.36 -2.93 4.69
CA PHE A 408 -38.31 -2.87 5.79
C PHE A 408 -38.94 -1.48 5.95
N GLN A 409 -38.19 -0.38 5.79
CA GLN A 409 -38.79 0.97 5.81
C GLN A 409 -39.82 1.16 4.70
N ALA A 410 -39.58 0.58 3.51
CA ALA A 410 -40.54 0.60 2.41
C ALA A 410 -41.78 -0.25 2.70
N LEU A 411 -41.59 -1.44 3.28
CA LEU A 411 -42.68 -2.34 3.69
C LEU A 411 -43.51 -1.76 4.85
N ALA A 412 -42.84 -1.19 5.86
CA ALA A 412 -43.48 -0.51 6.98
C ALA A 412 -44.27 0.70 6.48
N LYS A 413 -43.69 1.55 5.61
CA LYS A 413 -44.41 2.65 4.96
C LYS A 413 -45.61 2.15 4.14
N TRP A 414 -45.48 1.02 3.45
CA TRP A 414 -46.57 0.42 2.68
C TRP A 414 -47.70 -0.11 3.58
N LEU A 415 -47.36 -0.77 4.69
CA LEU A 415 -48.32 -1.27 5.69
C LEU A 415 -48.99 -0.14 6.47
N THR A 416 -48.28 0.96 6.73
CA THR A 416 -48.80 2.13 7.49
C THR A 416 -49.42 3.20 6.60
N ARG A 417 -49.50 3.01 5.28
CA ARG A 417 -50.17 3.93 4.33
C ARG A 417 -51.67 4.17 4.62
N ARG A 418 -52.25 3.50 5.60
CA ARG A 418 -53.62 3.74 6.09
C ARG A 418 -53.73 4.54 7.39
N SER A 419 -52.64 5.01 8.00
CA SER A 419 -52.73 5.86 9.18
C SER A 419 -51.49 6.73 9.36
N ALA A 420 -51.52 7.95 8.80
CA ALA A 420 -50.73 9.08 9.29
C ALA A 420 -51.29 10.39 8.73
N ARG A 421 -52.30 10.95 9.41
CA ARG A 421 -52.56 12.39 9.39
C ARG A 421 -51.38 13.04 10.11
N SER A 422 -50.60 13.82 9.39
CA SER A 422 -49.43 14.54 9.90
C SER A 422 -49.87 15.57 10.93
N SER A 423 -49.64 15.30 12.22
CA SER A 423 -49.63 16.35 13.25
C SER A 423 -48.26 17.03 13.19
N ASN A 424 -48.23 18.22 12.59
CA ASN A 424 -47.13 19.17 12.73
C ASN A 424 -47.14 19.72 14.16
N SER A 425 -46.33 19.14 15.05
CA SER A 425 -45.82 19.84 16.22
C SER A 425 -44.30 19.65 16.24
N GLY A 426 -43.57 20.75 16.17
CA GLY A 426 -42.12 20.83 16.01
C GLY A 426 -41.29 20.41 17.22
N ASP A 427 -41.88 19.69 18.18
CA ASP A 427 -41.16 19.13 19.32
C ASP A 427 -40.70 17.72 18.96
N HIS A 428 -39.42 17.60 18.59
CA HIS A 428 -38.78 16.30 18.57
C HIS A 428 -38.59 15.84 20.03
N PRO A 429 -39.27 14.77 20.47
CA PRO A 429 -39.17 14.31 21.84
C PRO A 429 -37.71 13.95 22.17
N GLY A 430 -37.27 14.36 23.36
CA GLY A 430 -35.92 14.11 23.87
C GLY A 430 -35.61 12.61 23.94
N ALA A 431 -34.32 12.24 23.97
CA ALA A 431 -33.89 10.83 23.93
C ALA A 431 -34.53 9.98 25.04
N SER A 432 -34.68 10.54 26.25
CA SER A 432 -35.33 9.87 27.39
C SER A 432 -36.83 9.61 27.15
N GLU A 433 -37.57 10.62 26.67
CA GLU A 433 -39.00 10.48 26.36
C GLU A 433 -39.24 9.47 25.24
N ARG A 434 -38.39 9.49 24.20
CA ARG A 434 -38.45 8.51 23.10
C ARG A 434 -38.21 7.09 23.60
N PHE A 435 -37.25 6.90 24.50
CA PHE A 435 -36.95 5.61 25.11
C PHE A 435 -38.14 5.13 25.96
N GLN A 436 -38.69 5.97 26.83
CA GLN A 436 -39.84 5.62 27.68
C GLN A 436 -41.09 5.31 26.86
N LYS A 437 -41.38 6.10 25.81
CA LYS A 437 -42.52 5.86 24.91
C LYS A 437 -42.40 4.52 24.18
N THR A 438 -41.20 4.21 23.66
CA THR A 438 -40.92 2.94 23.00
C THR A 438 -41.04 1.77 23.97
N LYS A 439 -40.51 1.92 25.18
CA LYS A 439 -40.64 0.95 26.27
C LYS A 439 -42.10 0.71 26.66
N GLY A 440 -42.93 1.77 26.70
CA GLY A 440 -44.37 1.67 26.94
C GLY A 440 -45.13 0.94 25.83
N LEU A 441 -44.80 1.19 24.55
CA LEU A 441 -45.38 0.49 23.39
C LEU A 441 -45.09 -1.02 23.42
N PHE A 442 -43.93 -1.42 23.94
CA PHE A 442 -43.50 -2.81 24.06
C PHE A 442 -43.94 -3.49 25.37
N SER A 443 -44.79 -2.85 26.17
CA SER A 443 -45.47 -3.50 27.30
C SER A 443 -46.36 -4.68 26.86
N ASN A 444 -46.92 -4.63 25.65
CA ASN A 444 -47.66 -5.75 25.08
C ASN A 444 -46.72 -6.81 24.48
N ARG A 445 -46.67 -7.97 25.14
CA ARG A 445 -45.80 -9.11 24.78
C ARG A 445 -45.91 -9.54 23.32
N TRP A 446 -47.11 -9.59 22.75
CA TRP A 446 -47.30 -10.05 21.36
C TRP A 446 -46.77 -9.04 20.34
N ARG A 447 -46.99 -7.74 20.58
CA ARG A 447 -46.43 -6.67 19.73
C ARG A 447 -44.90 -6.69 19.76
N TYR A 448 -44.35 -6.87 20.95
CA TYR A 448 -42.90 -6.93 21.13
C TYR A 448 -42.28 -8.18 20.49
N ILE A 449 -42.90 -9.36 20.62
CA ILE A 449 -42.45 -10.59 19.94
C ILE A 449 -42.52 -10.41 18.41
N ALA A 450 -43.63 -9.89 17.88
CA ALA A 450 -43.78 -9.65 16.44
C ALA A 450 -42.70 -8.68 15.92
N TRP A 451 -42.47 -7.57 16.63
CA TRP A 451 -41.41 -6.62 16.29
C TRP A 451 -40.03 -7.27 16.31
N LYS A 452 -39.71 -8.10 17.33
CA LYS A 452 -38.44 -8.83 17.40
C LYS A 452 -38.26 -9.78 16.22
N THR A 453 -39.27 -10.59 15.92
CA THR A 453 -39.24 -11.57 14.82
C THR A 453 -38.99 -10.90 13.48
N VAL A 454 -39.72 -9.81 13.18
CA VAL A 454 -39.60 -9.10 11.91
C VAL A 454 -38.20 -8.51 11.73
N ASN A 455 -37.67 -7.82 12.75
CA ASN A 455 -36.33 -7.24 12.68
C ASN A 455 -35.23 -8.31 12.60
N MET A 456 -35.41 -9.45 13.28
CA MET A 456 -34.50 -10.58 13.17
C MET A 456 -34.46 -11.12 11.74
N VAL A 457 -35.63 -11.38 11.13
CA VAL A 457 -35.71 -11.93 9.76
C VAL A 457 -35.09 -10.97 8.76
N ASP A 458 -35.42 -9.68 8.84
CA ASP A 458 -34.90 -8.65 7.95
C ASP A 458 -33.36 -8.59 7.96
N LEU A 459 -32.76 -8.50 9.16
CA LEU A 459 -31.30 -8.49 9.30
C LEU A 459 -30.67 -9.83 8.90
N CYS A 460 -31.30 -10.96 9.21
CA CYS A 460 -30.83 -12.28 8.77
C CYS A 460 -30.79 -12.39 7.24
N VAL A 461 -31.81 -11.91 6.54
CA VAL A 461 -31.85 -11.91 5.07
C VAL A 461 -30.78 -11.00 4.52
N PHE A 462 -30.68 -9.76 5.03
CA PHE A 462 -29.68 -8.79 4.61
C PHE A 462 -28.27 -9.34 4.75
N TYR A 463 -27.91 -9.82 5.95
CA TYR A 463 -26.57 -10.33 6.21
C TYR A 463 -26.25 -11.58 5.41
N ASN A 464 -27.18 -12.54 5.29
CA ASN A 464 -26.91 -13.74 4.52
C ASN A 464 -26.74 -13.46 3.03
N LEU A 465 -27.52 -12.54 2.46
CA LEU A 465 -27.37 -12.15 1.06
C LEU A 465 -26.07 -11.34 0.85
N THR A 466 -25.84 -10.30 1.64
CA THR A 466 -24.71 -9.40 1.43
C THR A 466 -23.38 -10.00 1.87
N LEU A 467 -23.29 -10.58 3.08
CA LEU A 467 -22.02 -11.08 3.60
C LEU A 467 -21.58 -12.37 2.93
N ARG A 468 -22.46 -13.35 2.72
CA ARG A 468 -22.05 -14.62 2.11
C ARG A 468 -21.53 -14.41 0.69
N LEU A 469 -22.15 -13.52 -0.09
CA LEU A 469 -21.66 -13.18 -1.42
C LEU A 469 -20.26 -12.53 -1.39
N LYS A 470 -20.02 -11.60 -0.46
CA LYS A 470 -18.71 -10.95 -0.31
C LYS A 470 -17.63 -11.92 0.17
N LEU A 471 -17.95 -12.76 1.15
CA LEU A 471 -17.02 -13.77 1.68
C LEU A 471 -16.73 -14.87 0.65
N LEU A 472 -17.70 -15.27 -0.17
CA LEU A 472 -17.50 -16.19 -1.30
C LEU A 472 -16.56 -15.61 -2.36
N LYS A 473 -16.65 -14.29 -2.60
CA LYS A 473 -15.70 -13.52 -3.42
C LYS A 473 -14.35 -13.28 -2.74
N ARG A 474 -14.12 -13.87 -1.55
CA ARG A 474 -12.89 -13.77 -0.77
C ARG A 474 -12.54 -12.35 -0.32
N GLN A 475 -13.56 -11.52 -0.15
CA GLN A 475 -13.40 -10.15 0.34
C GLN A 475 -13.31 -10.12 1.87
N ILE A 476 -12.67 -9.08 2.38
CA ILE A 476 -12.66 -8.78 3.81
C ILE A 476 -13.84 -7.85 4.10
N VAL A 477 -14.59 -8.14 5.15
CA VAL A 477 -15.75 -7.34 5.54
C VAL A 477 -15.61 -6.91 6.99
N VAL A 478 -15.60 -5.60 7.21
CA VAL A 478 -15.65 -4.99 8.54
C VAL A 478 -17.08 -4.55 8.79
N CYS A 479 -17.76 -5.22 9.71
CA CYS A 479 -19.10 -4.89 10.15
C CYS A 479 -19.03 -3.98 11.38
N ASP A 480 -19.53 -2.76 11.24
CA ASP A 480 -19.88 -1.91 12.38
C ASP A 480 -21.29 -2.27 12.82
N ARG A 481 -21.34 -2.92 13.99
CA ARG A 481 -22.45 -3.66 14.59
C ARG A 481 -22.71 -5.02 13.95
N PHE A 482 -22.91 -6.03 14.79
CA PHE A 482 -23.22 -7.39 14.35
C PHE A 482 -24.15 -8.11 15.35
N ILE A 483 -24.02 -9.44 15.49
CA ILE A 483 -24.84 -10.25 16.39
C ILE A 483 -24.99 -9.65 17.81
N PRO A 484 -23.92 -9.17 18.48
CA PRO A 484 -24.05 -8.60 19.82
C PRO A 484 -24.99 -7.39 19.85
N ASP A 485 -24.80 -6.44 18.95
CA ASP A 485 -25.61 -5.22 18.86
C ASP A 485 -27.06 -5.54 18.49
N MET A 486 -27.27 -6.49 17.57
CA MET A 486 -28.63 -6.96 17.23
C MET A 486 -29.34 -7.53 18.45
N PHE A 487 -28.65 -8.35 19.24
CA PHE A 487 -29.22 -8.91 20.46
C PHE A 487 -29.55 -7.81 21.46
N VAL A 488 -28.64 -6.85 21.66
CA VAL A 488 -28.83 -5.70 22.56
C VAL A 488 -30.00 -4.83 22.12
N ASP A 489 -30.03 -4.39 20.86
CA ASP A 489 -31.12 -3.57 20.28
C ASP A 489 -32.49 -4.26 20.43
N LEU A 490 -32.54 -5.59 20.25
CA LEU A 490 -33.78 -6.36 20.38
C LEU A 490 -34.24 -6.46 21.85
N HIS A 491 -33.34 -6.41 22.83
CA HIS A 491 -33.64 -6.69 24.25
C HIS A 491 -33.52 -5.48 25.18
N VAL A 492 -33.04 -4.32 24.72
CA VAL A 492 -32.88 -3.12 25.55
C VAL A 492 -34.22 -2.61 26.14
N TYR A 493 -35.34 -2.92 25.47
CA TYR A 493 -36.69 -2.56 25.92
C TYR A 493 -37.38 -3.66 26.76
N ASP A 494 -36.76 -4.84 26.91
CA ASP A 494 -37.34 -5.94 27.66
C ASP A 494 -37.35 -5.61 29.16
N GLN A 495 -38.47 -5.86 29.83
CA GLN A 495 -38.56 -5.74 31.30
C GLN A 495 -38.22 -7.07 32.00
N GLY A 496 -38.13 -8.17 31.25
CA GLY A 496 -37.79 -9.50 31.74
C GLY A 496 -36.35 -9.92 31.44
N ARG A 497 -36.00 -11.17 31.81
CA ARG A 497 -34.69 -11.75 31.46
C ARG A 497 -34.62 -11.98 29.94
N PRO A 498 -33.56 -11.53 29.26
CA PRO A 498 -33.45 -11.66 27.83
C PRO A 498 -33.40 -13.14 27.42
N SER A 499 -34.25 -13.53 26.47
CA SER A 499 -34.35 -14.93 26.06
C SER A 499 -33.13 -15.35 25.25
N GLN A 500 -32.43 -16.36 25.76
CA GLN A 500 -31.23 -16.91 25.13
C GLN A 500 -31.49 -17.58 23.77
N ILE A 501 -32.74 -17.88 23.44
CA ILE A 501 -33.10 -18.55 22.19
C ILE A 501 -32.79 -17.65 20.98
N TRP A 502 -33.01 -16.34 21.12
CA TRP A 502 -32.72 -15.36 20.08
C TRP A 502 -31.24 -15.31 19.74
N LEU A 503 -30.38 -15.34 20.76
CA LEU A 503 -28.94 -15.37 20.55
C LEU A 503 -28.49 -16.65 19.83
N LYS A 504 -29.08 -17.80 20.17
CA LYS A 504 -28.81 -19.07 19.48
C LYS A 504 -29.25 -19.01 18.01
N LEU A 505 -30.45 -18.50 17.74
CA LEU A 505 -30.97 -18.35 16.37
C LEU A 505 -30.08 -17.44 15.53
N LEU A 506 -29.72 -16.26 16.04
CA LEU A 506 -28.81 -15.33 15.37
C LEU A 506 -27.46 -15.98 15.05
N SER A 507 -26.88 -16.67 16.03
CA SER A 507 -25.59 -17.35 15.87
C SER A 507 -25.62 -18.56 14.92
N TRP A 508 -26.81 -19.11 14.67
CA TRP A 508 -27.01 -20.23 13.75
C TRP A 508 -27.25 -19.77 12.31
N PHE A 509 -28.04 -18.72 12.11
CA PHE A 509 -28.37 -18.22 10.78
C PHE A 509 -27.29 -17.32 10.17
N LEU A 510 -26.58 -16.54 10.99
CA LEU A 510 -25.61 -15.56 10.52
C LEU A 510 -24.21 -16.18 10.36
N PRO A 511 -23.40 -15.68 9.39
CA PRO A 511 -22.04 -16.14 9.24
C PRO A 511 -21.23 -15.87 10.51
N ARG A 512 -20.43 -16.85 10.93
CA ARG A 512 -19.56 -16.67 12.09
C ARG A 512 -18.43 -15.71 11.76
N PRO A 513 -18.28 -14.61 12.51
CA PRO A 513 -17.17 -13.70 12.31
C PRO A 513 -15.87 -14.41 12.69
N ALA A 514 -14.81 -14.06 11.98
CA ALA A 514 -13.47 -14.52 12.25
C ALA A 514 -12.92 -13.90 13.53
N VAL A 515 -13.32 -12.66 13.82
CA VAL A 515 -13.05 -11.94 15.05
C VAL A 515 -14.27 -11.08 15.38
N SER A 516 -14.71 -11.11 16.65
CA SER A 516 -15.73 -10.21 17.20
C SER A 516 -15.11 -9.36 18.29
N ILE A 517 -15.09 -8.05 18.11
CA ILE A 517 -14.51 -7.08 19.04
C ILE A 517 -15.64 -6.32 19.72
N LEU A 518 -15.58 -6.21 21.04
CA LEU A 518 -16.44 -5.36 21.84
C LEU A 518 -15.64 -4.18 22.36
N LEU A 519 -15.93 -2.99 21.83
CA LEU A 519 -15.36 -1.72 22.26
C LEU A 519 -16.11 -1.20 23.48
N THR A 520 -15.39 -1.10 24.59
CA THR A 520 -15.92 -0.61 25.87
C THR A 520 -15.45 0.82 26.14
N ALA A 521 -16.33 1.62 26.73
CA ALA A 521 -16.04 2.96 27.20
C ALA A 521 -16.95 3.26 28.40
N PRO A 522 -16.51 4.08 29.36
CA PRO A 522 -17.38 4.60 30.41
C PRO A 522 -18.65 5.24 29.82
N GLU A 523 -19.79 5.02 30.47
CA GLU A 523 -21.12 5.39 29.95
C GLU A 523 -21.24 6.90 29.72
N ASP A 524 -20.72 7.70 30.65
CA ASP A 524 -20.66 9.15 30.60
C ASP A 524 -19.79 9.64 29.44
N LEU A 525 -18.63 9.01 29.23
CA LEU A 525 -17.72 9.32 28.13
C LEU A 525 -18.34 8.95 26.78
N ALA A 526 -18.99 7.79 26.69
CA ALA A 526 -19.67 7.33 25.48
C ALA A 526 -20.79 8.30 25.08
N LEU A 527 -21.60 8.76 26.04
CA LEU A 527 -22.65 9.76 25.80
C LEU A 527 -22.09 11.08 25.30
N ARG A 528 -21.02 11.60 25.90
CA ARG A 528 -20.37 12.85 25.47
C ARG A 528 -19.79 12.76 24.05
N ARG A 529 -19.30 11.58 23.66
CA ARG A 529 -18.74 11.33 22.32
C ARG A 529 -19.82 11.10 21.25
N SER A 530 -21.06 10.79 21.63
CA SER A 530 -22.13 10.50 20.67
C SER A 530 -22.68 11.78 20.04
N SER A 531 -22.81 11.80 18.71
CA SER A 531 -23.46 12.88 17.97
C SER A 531 -24.99 12.88 18.13
N ASP A 532 -25.57 11.74 18.49
CA ASP A 532 -26.99 11.57 18.83
C ASP A 532 -27.05 10.78 20.14
N PRO A 533 -26.85 11.44 21.30
CA PRO A 533 -26.74 10.78 22.58
C PRO A 533 -28.07 10.15 22.99
N GLU A 534 -28.01 8.86 23.31
CA GLU A 534 -29.14 8.17 23.95
C GLU A 534 -29.31 8.65 25.40
N CYS A 535 -30.37 8.23 26.08
CA CYS A 535 -30.48 8.47 27.52
C CYS A 535 -29.54 7.54 28.31
N MET A 536 -29.07 8.01 29.47
CA MET A 536 -28.19 7.24 30.36
C MET A 536 -28.76 5.85 30.70
N ASP A 537 -30.06 5.76 30.99
CA ASP A 537 -30.73 4.49 31.28
C ASP A 537 -30.62 3.48 30.13
N SER A 538 -30.69 3.94 28.87
CA SER A 538 -30.53 3.09 27.69
C SER A 538 -29.10 2.58 27.59
N VAL A 539 -28.11 3.47 27.71
CA VAL A 539 -26.68 3.11 27.65
C VAL A 539 -26.31 2.13 28.77
N GLN A 540 -26.83 2.33 29.98
CA GLN A 540 -26.68 1.39 31.10
C GLN A 540 -27.30 0.02 30.80
N ALA A 541 -28.51 0.00 30.25
CA ALA A 541 -29.17 -1.25 29.86
C ALA A 541 -28.39 -1.98 28.77
N GLN A 542 -27.87 -1.28 27.77
CA GLN A 542 -27.03 -1.85 26.72
C GLN A 542 -25.73 -2.44 27.28
N THR A 543 -25.02 -1.70 28.12
CA THR A 543 -23.77 -2.14 28.76
C THR A 543 -23.96 -3.41 29.58
N ARG A 544 -25.06 -3.49 30.34
CA ARG A 544 -25.44 -4.71 31.08
C ARG A 544 -25.69 -5.89 30.14
N LEU A 545 -26.40 -5.68 29.02
CA LEU A 545 -26.69 -6.73 28.05
C LEU A 545 -25.42 -7.22 27.33
N TYR A 546 -24.50 -6.32 26.95
CA TYR A 546 -23.21 -6.70 26.37
C TYR A 546 -22.41 -7.59 27.32
N SER A 547 -22.36 -7.22 28.61
CA SER A 547 -21.67 -7.98 29.64
C SER A 547 -22.21 -9.42 29.77
N GLN A 548 -23.53 -9.60 29.61
CA GLN A 548 -24.17 -10.93 29.69
C GLN A 548 -23.84 -11.86 28.51
N ILE A 549 -23.51 -11.31 27.33
CA ILE A 549 -23.26 -12.10 26.12
C ILE A 549 -21.78 -12.22 25.76
N GLN A 550 -20.91 -11.47 26.43
CA GLN A 550 -19.48 -11.38 26.16
C GLN A 550 -18.79 -12.76 26.13
N GLU A 551 -18.86 -13.51 27.23
CA GLU A 551 -18.21 -14.82 27.35
C GLU A 551 -18.77 -15.82 26.34
N ARG A 552 -20.09 -15.79 26.14
CA ARG A 552 -20.79 -16.74 25.29
C ARG A 552 -20.49 -16.56 23.81
N LEU A 553 -20.31 -15.33 23.36
CA LEU A 553 -19.94 -15.01 21.97
C LEU A 553 -18.42 -14.95 21.77
N LYS A 554 -17.62 -15.18 22.83
CA LYS A 554 -16.16 -15.06 22.82
C LYS A 554 -15.69 -13.71 22.28
N LEU A 555 -16.31 -12.64 22.76
CA LEU A 555 -15.98 -11.27 22.32
C LEU A 555 -14.57 -10.90 22.84
N THR A 556 -13.74 -10.36 21.95
CA THR A 556 -12.46 -9.75 22.32
C THR A 556 -12.74 -8.36 22.86
N LEU A 557 -12.45 -8.13 24.15
CA LEU A 557 -12.63 -6.83 24.77
C LEU A 557 -11.52 -5.87 24.35
N VAL A 558 -11.91 -4.66 23.99
CA VAL A 558 -11.01 -3.54 23.75
C VAL A 558 -11.47 -2.37 24.60
N ASP A 559 -10.62 -1.95 25.53
CA ASP A 559 -10.86 -0.76 26.36
C ASP A 559 -10.47 0.50 25.58
N ASN A 560 -11.46 1.34 25.32
CA ASN A 560 -11.31 2.64 24.64
C ASN A 560 -11.68 3.82 25.56
N GLY A 561 -11.68 3.59 26.87
CA GLY A 561 -11.96 4.58 27.91
C GLY A 561 -10.70 5.28 28.43
N TYR A 562 -9.71 4.51 28.86
CA TYR A 562 -8.54 5.01 29.60
C TYR A 562 -7.22 4.96 28.83
N ARG A 563 -7.18 4.24 27.71
CA ARG A 563 -6.01 4.15 26.83
C ARG A 563 -6.06 5.25 25.76
N GLU A 564 -4.91 5.71 25.33
CA GLU A 564 -4.78 6.60 24.18
C GLU A 564 -5.33 5.91 22.92
N PHE A 565 -6.11 6.66 22.13
CA PHE A 565 -6.77 6.13 20.93
C PHE A 565 -5.75 5.50 19.96
N GLN A 566 -4.60 6.14 19.81
CA GLN A 566 -3.54 5.71 18.92
C GLN A 566 -3.03 4.31 19.27
N ASP A 567 -2.64 4.08 20.53
CA ASP A 567 -2.12 2.79 20.99
C ASP A 567 -3.12 1.65 20.77
N VAL A 568 -4.39 1.91 21.11
CA VAL A 568 -5.47 0.92 20.92
C VAL A 568 -5.71 0.64 19.44
N CYS A 569 -5.66 1.67 18.60
CA CYS A 569 -5.87 1.54 17.18
C CYS A 569 -4.73 0.76 16.51
N ASP A 570 -3.49 1.02 16.89
CA ASP A 570 -2.30 0.36 16.35
C ASP A 570 -2.26 -1.12 16.75
N ASP A 571 -2.55 -1.42 18.02
CA ASP A 571 -2.69 -2.80 18.50
C ASP A 571 -3.77 -3.55 17.72
N LEU A 572 -4.94 -2.93 17.53
CA LEU A 572 -6.06 -3.55 16.83
C LEU A 572 -5.73 -3.81 15.35
N VAL A 573 -5.18 -2.81 14.65
CA VAL A 573 -4.81 -2.92 13.23
C VAL A 573 -3.74 -4.01 13.06
N SER A 574 -2.70 -4.00 13.91
CA SER A 574 -1.62 -4.97 13.88
C SER A 574 -2.14 -6.39 14.12
N HIS A 575 -2.93 -6.59 15.18
CA HIS A 575 -3.50 -7.89 15.52
C HIS A 575 -4.41 -8.43 14.40
N MET A 576 -5.23 -7.56 13.77
CA MET A 576 -6.12 -7.97 12.68
C MET A 576 -5.35 -8.38 11.42
N LEU A 577 -4.34 -7.61 11.02
CA LEU A 577 -3.52 -7.90 9.85
C LEU A 577 -2.67 -9.16 10.05
N GLN A 578 -2.00 -9.29 11.20
CA GLN A 578 -1.25 -10.52 11.54
C GLN A 578 -2.17 -11.74 11.62
N GLY A 579 -3.36 -11.59 12.21
CA GLY A 579 -4.39 -12.63 12.26
C GLY A 579 -4.95 -13.02 10.89
N TYR A 580 -4.95 -12.10 9.93
CA TYR A 580 -5.31 -12.37 8.54
C TYR A 580 -4.20 -13.14 7.81
N TYR A 581 -2.96 -12.65 7.89
CA TYR A 581 -1.79 -13.23 7.21
C TYR A 581 -1.28 -14.56 7.81
N SER A 582 -1.63 -14.87 9.06
CA SER A 582 -1.34 -16.18 9.67
C SER A 582 -2.21 -17.32 9.13
N ARG A 583 -3.33 -17.02 8.45
CA ARG A 583 -4.23 -18.03 7.89
C ARG A 583 -3.64 -18.61 6.61
N LYS A 584 -3.75 -19.93 6.43
CA LYS A 584 -3.23 -20.61 5.24
C LYS A 584 -3.79 -20.01 3.95
N CYS A 585 -2.89 -19.64 3.05
CA CYS A 585 -3.23 -19.24 1.69
C CYS A 585 -3.81 -20.46 0.94
N VAL A 586 -4.86 -20.27 0.14
CA VAL A 586 -5.59 -21.39 -0.48
C VAL A 586 -4.95 -21.81 -1.81
N TRP A 587 -4.02 -21.02 -2.33
CA TRP A 587 -3.56 -21.17 -3.71
C TRP A 587 -2.23 -21.92 -3.77
N PHE A 588 -2.22 -22.94 -4.64
CA PHE A 588 -1.08 -23.76 -5.09
C PHE A 588 0.14 -23.74 -4.19
N GLY A 589 0.24 -24.71 -3.28
CA GLY A 589 1.52 -25.26 -2.81
C GLY A 589 2.63 -24.25 -2.56
N TRP A 590 2.30 -23.03 -2.12
CA TRP A 590 3.25 -22.16 -1.45
C TRP A 590 3.47 -22.88 -0.13
N GLU A 591 4.34 -23.88 -0.15
CA GLU A 591 5.00 -24.33 1.06
C GLU A 591 5.56 -23.05 1.67
N GLN A 592 4.83 -22.59 2.69
CA GLN A 592 5.39 -21.76 3.73
C GLN A 592 6.34 -22.71 4.44
N ASP A 593 7.49 -22.97 3.82
CA ASP A 593 8.59 -23.62 4.51
C ASP A 593 8.85 -22.75 5.74
N LYS A 594 8.54 -23.35 6.87
CA LYS A 594 8.97 -22.89 8.19
C LYS A 594 10.44 -23.19 8.34
#